data_AF-B7JXV3-F1
#
_entry.id   AF-B7JXV3-F1
#
_cell.length_a   1.000
_cell.length_b   1.000
_cell.length_c   1.000
_cell.angle_alpha   90.00
_cell.angle_beta   90.00
_cell.angle_gamma   90.00
#
_symmetry.space_group_name_H-M   'P 1'
#
loop_
_entity.id
_entity.type
_entity.pdbx_description
1 polymer ?
#
loop_
_entity_poly.entity_id
_entity_poly.type
_entity_poly.pdbx_seq_one_letter_code
_entity_poly.pdbx_strand_id
1 'polypeptide(L)'
;MIVTIRNQNENAMTSVDGVIFVAILKQDDTIIQHKSVNLRYADAQFAHLESGQYTVIAFHQSVNPPEAQQTVTLLEDELLEVRFIYSEPEKQLLRIRLNRFPFDFNTY
;
A
#
# COMPACT_ATOMS: atom_id res chain seq x y z
N MET A 1 0.23 5.14 -8.32
CA MET A 1 0.07 4.87 -6.87
C MET A 1 1.07 3.80 -6.42
N ILE A 2 1.61 3.91 -5.21
CA ILE A 2 2.50 2.92 -4.59
C ILE A 2 1.90 2.46 -3.27
N VAL A 3 1.94 1.17 -3.00
CA VAL A 3 1.61 0.59 -1.69
C VAL A 3 2.90 0.08 -1.07
N THR A 4 3.18 0.44 0.18
CA THR A 4 4.36 -0.05 0.90
C THR A 4 3.98 -0.72 2.21
N ILE A 5 4.66 -1.82 2.53
CA ILE A 5 4.52 -2.54 3.80
C ILE A 5 5.78 -2.36 4.61
N ARG A 6 5.62 -1.89 5.85
CA ARG A 6 6.72 -1.55 6.75
C ARG A 6 6.50 -2.15 8.13
N ASN A 7 7.57 -2.48 8.82
CA ASN A 7 7.49 -2.81 10.24
C ASN A 7 7.52 -1.53 11.11
N GLN A 8 7.46 -1.70 12.43
CA GLN A 8 7.41 -0.61 13.41
C GLN A 8 8.62 0.32 13.38
N ASN A 9 9.75 -0.14 12.81
CA ASN A 9 10.99 0.61 12.63
C ASN A 9 11.11 1.23 11.23
N GLU A 10 10.04 1.20 10.43
CA GLU A 10 10.01 1.65 9.03
C GLU A 10 10.93 0.86 8.07
N ASN A 11 11.35 -0.35 8.46
CA ASN A 11 12.03 -1.26 7.54
C ASN A 11 11.02 -1.98 6.65
N ALA A 12 11.45 -2.39 5.46
CA ALA A 12 10.62 -3.17 4.53
C ALA A 12 10.22 -4.51 5.16
N MET A 13 8.91 -4.77 5.24
CA MET A 13 8.34 -6.00 5.78
C MET A 13 7.62 -6.74 4.65
N THR A 14 8.38 -7.56 3.93
CA THR A 14 7.94 -8.20 2.68
C THR A 14 7.06 -9.42 2.92
N SER A 15 7.33 -10.15 4.01
CA SER A 15 6.70 -11.43 4.33
C SER A 15 6.58 -11.64 5.83
N VAL A 16 5.61 -12.46 6.25
CA VAL A 16 5.54 -13.05 7.58
C VAL A 16 5.49 -14.57 7.44
N ASP A 17 6.33 -15.27 8.21
CA ASP A 17 6.46 -16.73 8.15
C ASP A 17 6.72 -17.27 6.72
N GLY A 18 7.45 -16.51 5.90
CA GLY A 18 7.78 -16.88 4.51
C GLY A 18 6.66 -16.63 3.48
N VAL A 19 5.51 -16.13 3.88
CA VAL A 19 4.39 -15.76 2.98
C VAL A 19 4.45 -14.26 2.68
N ILE A 20 4.34 -13.88 1.42
CA ILE A 20 4.50 -12.50 0.97
C ILE A 20 3.18 -11.72 1.13
N PHE A 21 3.26 -10.44 1.51
CA PHE A 21 2.09 -9.55 1.50
C PHE A 21 1.54 -9.34 0.09
N VAL A 22 0.23 -9.19 -0.02
CA VAL A 22 -0.46 -8.84 -1.27
C VAL A 22 -1.10 -7.47 -1.11
N ALA A 23 -0.80 -6.55 -2.01
CA ALA A 23 -1.53 -5.30 -2.16
C ALA A 23 -2.68 -5.51 -3.14
N ILE A 24 -3.89 -5.10 -2.76
CA ILE A 24 -5.10 -5.19 -3.56
C ILE A 24 -5.64 -3.78 -3.74
N LEU A 25 -6.10 -3.47 -4.94
CA LEU A 25 -6.72 -2.20 -5.29
C LEU A 25 -8.16 -2.46 -5.73
N LYS A 26 -9.10 -1.75 -5.10
CA LYS A 26 -10.52 -1.75 -5.46
C LYS A 26 -10.97 -0.38 -5.93
N GLN A 27 -11.97 -0.38 -6.81
CA GLN A 27 -12.76 0.78 -7.20
C GLN A 27 -14.22 0.31 -7.28
N ASP A 28 -15.14 1.07 -6.67
CA ASP A 28 -16.57 0.72 -6.60
C ASP A 28 -16.81 -0.73 -6.13
N ASP A 29 -16.16 -1.10 -5.02
CA ASP A 29 -16.15 -2.44 -4.41
C ASP A 29 -15.63 -3.59 -5.28
N THR A 30 -15.19 -3.31 -6.50
CA THR A 30 -14.64 -4.28 -7.44
C THR A 30 -13.12 -4.29 -7.36
N ILE A 31 -12.51 -5.48 -7.27
CA ILE A 31 -11.05 -5.62 -7.36
C ILE A 31 -10.62 -5.34 -8.80
N ILE A 32 -9.84 -4.27 -8.99
CA ILE A 32 -9.31 -3.92 -10.31
C ILE A 32 -7.90 -4.47 -10.54
N GLN A 33 -7.08 -4.57 -9.48
CA GLN A 33 -5.74 -5.14 -9.53
C GLN A 33 -5.34 -5.74 -8.18
N HIS A 34 -4.49 -6.77 -8.20
CA HIS A 34 -3.73 -7.23 -7.03
C HIS A 34 -2.28 -7.51 -7.42
N LYS A 35 -1.35 -7.33 -6.49
CA LYS A 35 0.08 -7.60 -6.69
C LYS A 35 0.72 -8.07 -5.39
N SER A 36 1.57 -9.09 -5.45
CA SER A 36 2.50 -9.35 -4.36
C SER A 36 3.49 -8.20 -4.24
N VAL A 37 3.87 -7.86 -3.01
CA VAL A 37 4.89 -6.83 -2.79
C VAL A 37 6.27 -7.33 -3.24
N ASN A 38 7.11 -6.39 -3.70
CA ASN A 38 8.48 -6.67 -4.10
C ASN A 38 9.29 -7.19 -2.91
N LEU A 39 10.08 -8.26 -3.11
CA LEU A 39 10.88 -8.90 -2.07
C LEU A 39 12.06 -8.06 -1.54
N ARG A 40 12.44 -6.99 -2.23
CA ARG A 40 13.54 -6.12 -1.81
C ARG A 40 13.04 -4.88 -1.06
N TYR A 41 11.95 -4.29 -1.53
CA TYR A 41 11.48 -2.99 -1.03
C TYR A 41 10.10 -3.03 -0.38
N ALA A 42 9.45 -4.21 -0.31
CA ALA A 42 8.10 -4.40 0.19
C ALA A 42 7.10 -3.39 -0.38
N ASP A 43 7.20 -3.11 -1.68
CA ASP A 43 6.31 -2.19 -2.39
C ASP A 43 5.56 -2.88 -3.53
N ALA A 44 4.39 -2.35 -3.86
CA ALA A 44 3.60 -2.72 -5.03
C ALA A 44 3.17 -1.45 -5.77
N GLN A 45 3.52 -1.37 -7.05
CA GLN A 45 3.25 -0.19 -7.87
C GLN A 45 2.05 -0.42 -8.78
N PHE A 46 1.07 0.48 -8.70
CA PHE A 46 -0.10 0.51 -9.58
C PHE A 46 0.04 1.73 -10.50
N ALA A 47 0.34 1.45 -11.77
CA ALA A 47 0.54 2.44 -12.83
C ALA A 47 -0.70 2.52 -13.73
N HIS A 48 -0.80 3.61 -14.49
CA HIS A 48 -1.91 3.87 -15.43
C HIS A 48 -3.30 3.83 -14.75
N LEU A 49 -3.39 4.38 -13.53
CA LEU A 49 -4.66 4.58 -12.85
C LEU A 49 -5.21 5.94 -13.23
N GLU A 50 -6.51 6.03 -13.49
CA GLU A 50 -7.20 7.30 -13.64
C GLU A 50 -7.36 8.00 -12.29
N SER A 51 -7.57 9.31 -12.30
CA SER A 51 -7.95 10.04 -11.08
C SER A 51 -9.29 9.55 -10.56
N GLY A 52 -9.44 9.49 -9.23
CA GLY A 52 -10.64 8.92 -8.64
C GLY A 52 -10.46 8.36 -7.24
N GLN A 53 -11.53 7.78 -6.70
CA GLN A 53 -11.51 7.13 -5.40
C GLN A 53 -11.16 5.64 -5.53
N TYR A 54 -10.24 5.20 -4.69
CA TYR A 54 -9.80 3.81 -4.63
C TYR A 54 -9.79 3.33 -3.18
N THR A 55 -10.05 2.05 -2.98
CA THR A 55 -9.78 1.36 -1.70
C THR A 55 -8.54 0.52 -1.87
N VAL A 56 -7.50 0.87 -1.12
CA VAL A 56 -6.23 0.15 -1.08
C VAL A 56 -6.26 -0.81 0.09
N ILE A 57 -5.90 -2.06 -0.15
CA ILE A 57 -5.89 -3.11 0.87
C ILE A 57 -4.51 -3.75 0.92
N ALA A 58 -3.95 -3.89 2.12
CA ALA A 58 -2.85 -4.79 2.39
C ALA A 58 -3.39 -6.09 3.00
N PHE A 59 -3.09 -7.22 2.35
CA PHE A 59 -3.52 -8.54 2.78
C PHE A 59 -2.34 -9.41 3.19
N HIS A 60 -2.47 -10.07 4.34
CA HIS A 60 -1.62 -11.18 4.76
C HIS A 60 -2.34 -12.05 5.79
N GLN A 61 -2.42 -13.37 5.57
CA GLN A 61 -3.18 -14.27 6.44
C GLN A 61 -2.71 -14.33 7.90
N SER A 62 -1.40 -14.14 8.15
CA SER A 62 -0.80 -14.25 9.48
C SER A 62 -0.75 -12.94 10.26
N VAL A 63 -1.32 -11.83 9.76
CA VAL A 63 -1.37 -10.55 10.50
C VAL A 63 -2.78 -10.22 10.96
N ASN A 64 -2.89 -9.30 11.90
CA ASN A 64 -4.15 -8.84 12.47
C ASN A 64 -4.35 -7.33 12.25
N PRO A 65 -5.42 -6.89 11.56
CA PRO A 65 -6.34 -7.74 10.78
C PRO A 65 -5.64 -8.35 9.55
N PRO A 66 -6.10 -9.52 9.03
CA PRO A 66 -5.55 -10.09 7.80
C PRO A 66 -5.72 -9.19 6.57
N GLU A 67 -6.75 -8.35 6.59
CA GLU A 67 -7.00 -7.29 5.62
C GLU A 67 -7.02 -5.93 6.33
N ALA A 68 -6.08 -5.07 5.96
CA ALA A 68 -6.08 -3.67 6.36
C ALA A 68 -6.44 -2.82 5.14
N GLN A 69 -7.40 -1.91 5.26
CA GLN A 69 -7.88 -1.12 4.13
C GLN A 69 -7.83 0.39 4.38
N GLN A 70 -7.63 1.14 3.31
CA GLN A 70 -7.65 2.61 3.31
C GLN A 70 -8.26 3.11 2.01
N THR A 71 -9.35 3.89 2.14
CA THR A 71 -9.92 4.62 1.01
C THR A 71 -9.11 5.89 0.78
N VAL A 72 -8.77 6.15 -0.48
CA VAL A 72 -7.97 7.29 -0.92
C VAL A 72 -8.55 7.90 -2.19
N THR A 73 -8.37 9.19 -2.36
CA THR A 73 -8.55 9.86 -3.65
C THR A 73 -7.18 10.03 -4.29
N LEU A 74 -7.02 9.50 -5.50
CA LEU A 74 -5.88 9.72 -6.39
C LEU A 74 -6.19 10.90 -7.31
N LEU A 75 -5.31 11.90 -7.31
CA LEU A 75 -5.37 13.06 -8.19
C LEU A 75 -4.53 12.82 -9.46
N GLU A 76 -4.78 13.58 -10.53
CA GLU A 76 -4.05 13.44 -11.81
C GLU A 76 -2.56 13.76 -11.66
N ASP A 77 -2.23 14.80 -10.90
CA ASP A 77 -0.88 15.35 -10.81
C ASP A 77 -0.15 14.94 -9.52
N GLU A 78 -0.33 13.69 -9.06
CA GLU A 78 0.37 13.20 -7.87
C GLU A 78 0.85 11.75 -7.98
N LEU A 79 1.92 11.48 -7.25
CA LEU A 79 2.24 10.16 -6.77
C LEU A 79 1.70 10.00 -5.34
N LEU A 80 0.72 9.11 -5.17
CA LEU A 80 0.22 8.71 -3.85
C LEU A 80 0.93 7.43 -3.37
N GLU A 81 1.53 7.47 -2.18
CA GLU A 81 1.98 6.30 -1.41
C GLU A 81 0.99 5.99 -0.28
N VAL A 82 0.51 4.75 -0.22
CA VAL A 82 -0.23 4.20 0.92
C VAL A 82 0.67 3.23 1.68
N ARG A 83 1.13 3.64 2.86
CA ARG A 83 2.08 2.90 3.68
C ARG A 83 1.36 2.23 4.85
N PHE A 84 1.35 0.90 4.85
CA PHE A 84 0.85 0.10 5.97
C PHE A 84 2.01 -0.25 6.91
N ILE A 85 1.87 0.09 8.18
CA ILE A 85 2.90 -0.11 9.21
C ILE A 85 2.39 -1.14 10.20
N TYR A 86 3.10 -2.26 10.31
CA TYR A 86 2.79 -3.36 11.20
C TYR A 86 3.83 -3.47 12.33
N SER A 87 3.39 -3.95 13.49
CA SER A 87 4.27 -4.55 14.49
C SER A 87 4.67 -5.91 13.95
N GLU A 88 5.93 -6.08 13.59
CA GLU A 88 6.43 -7.38 13.12
C GLU A 88 6.39 -8.46 14.21
N PRO A 89 6.75 -8.17 15.50
CA PRO A 89 6.64 -9.17 16.56
C PRO A 89 5.21 -9.60 16.87
N GLU A 90 4.28 -8.65 16.92
CA GLU A 90 2.87 -8.92 17.29
C GLU A 90 2.00 -9.23 16.06
N LYS A 91 2.56 -9.12 14.86
CA LYS A 91 1.88 -9.29 13.57
C LYS A 91 0.62 -8.42 13.49
N GLN A 92 0.68 -7.19 13.99
CA GLN A 92 -0.49 -6.33 14.16
C GLN A 92 -0.35 -5.03 13.37
N LEU A 93 -1.40 -4.60 12.66
CA LEU A 93 -1.41 -3.29 12.03
C LEU A 93 -1.34 -2.21 13.12
N LEU A 94 -0.34 -1.33 13.02
CA LEU A 94 -0.18 -0.20 13.92
C LEU A 94 -0.84 1.06 13.37
N ARG A 95 -0.62 1.35 12.09
CA ARG A 95 -1.17 2.53 11.41
C ARG A 95 -1.04 2.44 9.90
N ILE A 96 -1.81 3.27 9.21
CA ILE A 96 -1.71 3.53 7.79
C ILE A 96 -1.30 4.99 7.61
N ARG A 97 -0.32 5.27 6.75
CA ARG A 97 0.11 6.62 6.39
C ARG A 97 -0.12 6.87 4.91
N LEU A 98 -0.50 8.09 4.59
CA LEU A 98 -0.66 8.58 3.22
C LEU A 98 0.42 9.63 2.96
N ASN A 99 1.28 9.37 1.98
CA ASN A 99 2.23 10.38 1.51
C ASN A 99 1.84 10.77 0.09
N ARG A 100 1.67 12.08 -0.14
CA ARG A 100 1.30 12.65 -1.44
C ARG A 100 2.50 13.44 -1.95
N PHE A 101 2.93 13.12 -3.16
CA PHE A 101 4.02 13.81 -3.85
C PHE A 101 3.44 14.43 -5.12
N PRO A 102 3.15 15.74 -5.13
CA PRO A 102 2.73 16.43 -6.33
C PRO A 102 3.80 16.29 -7.42
N PHE A 103 3.37 16.11 -8.66
CA PHE A 103 4.25 16.29 -9.81
C PHE A 103 4.38 17.79 -10.03
N ASP A 104 5.37 18.42 -9.39
CA ASP A 104 5.64 19.84 -9.62
C ASP A 104 6.01 20.05 -11.09
N PHE A 105 5.09 20.64 -11.87
CA PHE A 105 5.36 21.15 -13.22
C PHE A 105 6.03 22.53 -13.21
N ASN A 106 6.41 23.05 -12.04
CA ASN A 106 7.11 24.33 -11.90
C ASN A 106 8.61 24.13 -11.64
N THR A 107 9.37 23.82 -12.70
CA THR A 107 10.76 24.27 -12.84
C THR A 107 11.17 24.21 -14.32
N TYR A 108 10.97 25.35 -14.99
CA TYR A 108 11.56 25.86 -16.24
C TYR A 108 11.40 25.05 -17.54
#